data_AF-A0A1G3J5E5-F1
#
_entry.id   AF-A0A1G3J5E5-F1
#
_cell.length_a   1.000
_cell.length_b   1.000
_cell.length_c   1.000
_cell.angle_alpha   90.00
_cell.angle_beta   90.00
_cell.angle_gamma   90.00
#
_symmetry.space_group_name_H-M   'P 1'
#
loop_
_entity.id
_entity.type
_entity.pdbx_description
1 polymer ?
#
loop_
_entity_poly.entity_id
_entity_poly.type
_entity_poly.pdbx_seq_one_letter_code
_entity_poly.pdbx_strand_id
1 'polypeptide(L)'
;MNIFESVICHDYTVVRTHREILAVKTNGVHMVGLAWVCNVLTLIGIGIVYLLLTNQSSEVYDVLAFIRYWELAGRLGILIFLALVYFMSFGAYGGKAIFLDIIRRFSKLEEEEKHAVAKRGGRYFYLSLLSFLIVSGVVVYLIKYVY
;
A
#
# COMPACT_ATOMS: atom_id res chain seq x y z
N MET A 1 -11.05 -12.79 10.68
CA MET A 1 -10.19 -12.58 9.49
C MET A 1 -9.29 -11.38 9.74
N ASN A 2 -8.04 -11.41 9.26
CA ASN A 2 -7.11 -10.30 9.43
C ASN A 2 -7.41 -9.14 8.44
N ILE A 3 -6.73 -8.00 8.57
CA ILE A 3 -7.02 -6.83 7.73
C ILE A 3 -6.69 -7.05 6.24
N PHE A 4 -5.65 -7.81 5.93
CA PHE A 4 -5.21 -8.09 4.56
C PHE A 4 -6.13 -9.10 3.86
N GLU A 5 -6.54 -10.14 4.58
CA GLU A 5 -7.60 -11.06 4.16
C GLU A 5 -8.92 -10.33 3.93
N SER A 6 -9.21 -9.31 4.75
CA SER A 6 -10.40 -8.47 4.57
C SER A 6 -10.33 -7.66 3.27
N VAL A 7 -9.15 -7.18 2.85
CA VAL A 7 -8.96 -6.53 1.53
C VAL A 7 -9.21 -7.51 0.40
N ILE A 8 -8.69 -8.74 0.52
CA ILE A 8 -8.94 -9.80 -0.47
C ILE A 8 -10.44 -10.11 -0.58
N CYS A 9 -11.14 -10.17 0.55
CA CYS A 9 -12.57 -10.42 0.57
C CYS A 9 -13.38 -9.22 0.05
N HIS A 10 -12.92 -7.99 0.30
CA HIS A 10 -13.51 -6.80 -0.29
C HIS A 10 -13.49 -6.87 -1.83
N ASP A 11 -12.32 -7.13 -2.42
CA ASP A 11 -12.20 -7.35 -3.88
C ASP A 11 -13.14 -8.45 -4.36
N TYR A 12 -13.15 -9.60 -3.67
CA TYR A 12 -14.04 -10.71 -4.00
C TYR A 12 -15.53 -10.31 -3.98
N THR A 13 -15.98 -9.52 -3.01
CA THR A 13 -17.38 -9.04 -2.94
C THR A 13 -17.74 -8.03 -4.01
N VAL A 14 -16.80 -7.14 -4.37
CA VAL A 14 -16.97 -6.11 -5.42
C VAL A 14 -16.97 -6.75 -6.81
N VAL A 15 -16.14 -7.77 -7.04
CA VAL A 15 -16.11 -8.49 -8.32
C VAL A 15 -17.36 -9.37 -8.50
N ARG A 16 -17.90 -9.97 -7.43
CA ARG A 16 -19.10 -10.82 -7.52
C ARG A 16 -20.38 -10.05 -7.92
N THR A 17 -20.36 -8.72 -7.91
CA THR A 17 -21.46 -7.90 -8.47
C THR A 17 -21.46 -7.85 -10.00
N HIS A 18 -20.41 -8.35 -10.68
CA HIS A 18 -20.35 -8.53 -12.13
C HIS A 18 -19.89 -9.97 -12.45
N ARG A 19 -20.76 -10.75 -13.09
CA ARG A 19 -20.54 -12.13 -13.56
C ARG A 19 -19.08 -12.44 -13.88
N GLU A 20 -18.45 -13.34 -13.11
CA GLU A 20 -17.42 -14.32 -13.51
C GLU A 20 -16.74 -14.93 -12.27
N ILE A 21 -17.33 -16.00 -11.71
CA ILE A 21 -16.74 -16.78 -10.60
C ILE A 21 -15.59 -17.69 -11.11
N LEU A 22 -15.38 -17.77 -12.43
CA LEU A 22 -14.47 -18.74 -13.06
C LEU A 22 -13.03 -18.23 -13.26
N ALA A 23 -12.79 -16.92 -13.18
CA ALA A 23 -11.45 -16.39 -13.13
C ALA A 23 -11.11 -16.12 -11.66
N VAL A 24 -10.37 -17.03 -11.02
CA VAL A 24 -9.71 -16.77 -9.72
C VAL A 24 -8.70 -15.65 -9.94
N LYS A 25 -9.18 -14.40 -10.08
CA LYS A 25 -8.34 -13.23 -10.23
C LYS A 25 -7.78 -12.93 -8.86
N THR A 26 -6.46 -13.02 -8.73
CA THR A 26 -5.70 -12.68 -7.52
C THR A 26 -5.68 -11.16 -7.26
N ASN A 27 -6.65 -10.40 -7.79
CA ASN A 27 -6.71 -8.94 -7.74
C ASN A 27 -6.68 -8.41 -6.29
N GLY A 28 -7.35 -9.09 -5.36
CA GLY A 28 -7.25 -8.79 -3.93
C GLY A 28 -5.81 -8.83 -3.39
N VAL A 29 -4.94 -9.70 -3.91
CA VAL A 29 -3.51 -9.74 -3.53
C VAL A 29 -2.77 -8.53 -4.09
N HIS A 30 -3.06 -8.12 -5.33
CA HIS A 30 -2.54 -6.88 -5.90
C HIS A 30 -2.96 -5.66 -5.06
N MET A 31 -4.21 -5.61 -4.58
CA MET A 31 -4.70 -4.54 -3.71
C MET A 31 -3.94 -4.50 -2.37
N VAL A 32 -3.65 -5.65 -1.77
CA VAL A 32 -2.82 -5.73 -0.55
C VAL A 32 -1.40 -5.20 -0.83
N GLY A 33 -0.76 -5.66 -1.91
CA GLY A 33 0.58 -5.21 -2.30
C GLY A 33 0.64 -3.71 -2.56
N LEU A 34 -0.36 -3.16 -3.25
CA LEU A 34 -0.44 -1.73 -3.51
C LEU A 34 -0.65 -0.92 -2.23
N ALA A 35 -1.51 -1.38 -1.32
CA ALA A 35 -1.71 -0.73 -0.02
C ALA A 35 -0.41 -0.68 0.80
N TRP A 36 0.39 -1.76 0.78
CA TRP A 36 1.68 -1.79 1.46
C TRP A 36 2.67 -0.80 0.87
N VAL A 37 2.78 -0.74 -0.47
CA VAL A 37 3.59 0.26 -1.18
C VAL A 37 3.16 1.68 -0.80
N CYS A 38 1.86 1.98 -0.82
CA CYS A 38 1.34 3.28 -0.43
C CYS A 38 1.69 3.64 1.02
N ASN A 39 1.57 2.70 1.96
CA ASN A 39 1.91 2.94 3.37
C ASN A 39 3.41 3.22 3.55
N VAL A 40 4.27 2.47 2.87
CA VAL A 40 5.73 2.70 2.89
C VAL A 40 6.07 4.07 2.32
N LEU A 41 5.50 4.43 1.16
CA LEU A 41 5.69 5.75 0.55
C LEU A 41 5.16 6.88 1.44
N THR A 42 4.05 6.66 2.13
CA THR A 42 3.51 7.61 3.12
C THR A 42 4.51 7.86 4.24
N LEU A 43 5.12 6.81 4.81
CA LEU A 43 6.13 6.93 5.87
C LEU A 43 7.38 7.66 5.39
N ILE A 44 7.88 7.32 4.19
CA ILE A 44 9.02 8.02 3.57
C ILE A 44 8.69 9.50 3.38
N GLY A 45 7.50 9.81 2.86
CA GLY A 45 7.04 11.18 2.65
C GLY A 45 6.92 11.98 3.95
N ILE A 46 6.39 11.39 5.02
CA ILE A 46 6.34 12.02 6.35
C ILE A 46 7.76 12.33 6.85
N GLY A 47 8.71 11.40 6.66
CA GLY A 47 10.12 11.63 7.00
C GLY A 47 10.70 12.83 6.24
N ILE A 48 10.41 12.96 4.94
CA ILE A 48 10.83 14.11 4.13
C ILE A 48 10.18 15.41 4.65
N VAL A 49 8.88 15.41 4.93
CA VAL A 49 8.18 16.58 5.49
C VAL A 49 8.81 17.02 6.81
N TYR A 50 9.10 16.06 7.70
CA TYR A 50 9.78 16.34 8.96
C TYR A 50 11.15 16.97 8.74
N LEU A 51 11.97 16.42 7.84
CA LEU A 51 13.29 16.96 7.52
C LEU A 51 13.22 18.37 6.90
N LEU A 52 12.23 18.65 6.06
CA LEU A 52 12.05 19.97 5.46
C LEU A 52 11.63 21.00 6.53
N LEU A 53 10.65 20.68 7.38
CA LEU A 53 10.11 21.64 8.35
C LEU A 53 11.02 21.89 9.55
N THR A 54 11.90 20.94 9.88
CA THR A 54 12.87 21.15 10.95
C THR A 54 14.07 21.87 10.36
N ASN A 55 14.36 23.10 10.79
CA ASN A 55 15.57 23.84 10.39
C ASN A 55 16.81 23.01 10.75
N GLN A 56 17.33 22.21 9.81
CA GLN A 56 18.38 21.25 10.10
C GLN A 56 19.76 21.76 9.71
N SER A 57 20.72 21.36 10.54
CA SER A 57 22.15 21.66 10.55
C SER A 57 22.88 21.27 9.25
N SER A 58 24.18 21.60 9.18
CA SER A 58 25.08 21.22 8.08
C SER A 58 25.04 19.73 7.71
N GLU A 59 24.70 18.85 8.67
CA GLU A 59 24.61 17.40 8.44
C GLU A 59 23.48 17.00 7.47
N VAL A 60 22.34 17.71 7.47
CA VAL A 60 21.26 17.43 6.51
C VAL A 60 21.62 17.88 5.11
N TYR A 61 22.40 18.96 4.98
CA TYR A 61 22.93 19.38 3.69
C TYR A 61 23.88 18.33 3.11
N ASP A 62 24.74 17.72 3.93
CA ASP A 62 25.64 16.65 3.49
C ASP A 62 24.87 15.39 3.07
N VAL A 63 23.82 15.01 3.81
CA VAL A 63 22.93 13.90 3.44
C VAL A 63 22.19 14.18 2.12
N LEU A 64 21.65 15.39 1.95
CA LEU A 64 21.00 15.81 0.71
C LEU A 64 21.98 15.84 -0.48
N ALA A 65 23.21 16.31 -0.26
CA ALA A 65 24.26 16.33 -1.28
C ALA A 65 24.67 14.90 -1.67
N PHE A 66 24.79 13.99 -0.72
CA PHE A 66 25.06 12.57 -0.96
C PHE A 66 23.94 11.90 -1.76
N ILE A 67 22.68 12.14 -1.39
CA ILE A 67 21.50 11.64 -2.13
C ILE A 67 21.50 12.17 -3.57
N ARG A 68 21.85 13.45 -3.76
CA ARG A 68 21.95 14.07 -5.09
C ARG A 68 23.08 13.49 -5.93
N TYR A 69 24.22 13.17 -5.32
CA TYR A 69 25.35 12.54 -6.01
C TYR A 69 25.03 11.11 -6.47
N TRP A 70 24.30 10.34 -5.66
CA TRP A 70 23.90 8.96 -5.97
C TRP A 70 22.45 8.84 -6.47
N GLU A 71 21.92 9.90 -7.08
CA GLU A 71 20.49 10.02 -7.39
C GLU A 71 19.94 8.82 -8.17
N LEU A 72 20.67 8.34 -9.19
CA LEU A 72 20.24 7.19 -9.99
C LEU A 72 20.18 5.90 -9.17
N ALA A 73 21.21 5.65 -8.35
CA ALA A 73 21.27 4.47 -7.48
C ALA A 73 20.21 4.52 -6.38
N GLY A 74 19.95 5.71 -5.81
CA GLY A 74 18.89 5.93 -4.84
C GLY A 74 17.50 5.67 -5.43
N ARG A 75 17.21 6.21 -6.62
CA ARG A 75 15.95 5.96 -7.35
C ARG A 75 15.76 4.47 -7.64
N LEU A 76 16.80 3.80 -8.14
CA LEU A 76 16.76 2.37 -8.44
C LEU A 76 16.58 1.53 -7.16
N GLY A 77 17.27 1.88 -6.08
CA GLY A 77 17.16 1.21 -4.78
C GLY A 77 15.75 1.31 -4.20
N ILE A 78 15.12 2.50 -4.26
CA ILE A 78 13.73 2.69 -3.84
C ILE A 78 12.79 1.85 -4.70
N LEU A 79 12.95 1.83 -6.03
CA LEU A 79 12.11 1.01 -6.91
C LEU A 79 12.22 -0.49 -6.60
N ILE A 80 13.44 -0.99 -6.40
CA ILE A 80 13.68 -2.39 -6.03
C ILE A 80 13.05 -2.69 -4.67
N PHE A 81 13.24 -1.81 -3.68
CA PHE A 81 12.65 -1.98 -2.36
C PHE A 81 11.11 -2.02 -2.41
N LEU A 82 10.48 -1.09 -3.13
CA LEU A 82 9.02 -1.08 -3.30
C LEU A 82 8.53 -2.31 -4.06
N ALA A 83 9.27 -2.78 -5.06
CA ALA A 83 8.95 -4.03 -5.75
C ALA A 83 9.01 -5.22 -4.79
N LEU A 84 10.03 -5.31 -3.93
CA LEU A 84 10.12 -6.35 -2.90
C LEU A 84 8.92 -6.29 -1.93
N VAL A 85 8.60 -5.11 -1.41
CA VAL A 85 7.42 -4.90 -0.54
C VAL A 85 6.15 -5.38 -1.24
N TYR A 86 5.98 -5.04 -2.51
CA TYR A 86 4.86 -5.49 -3.32
C TYR A 86 4.85 -7.02 -3.48
N PHE A 87 5.97 -7.64 -3.83
CA PHE A 87 6.07 -9.10 -4.02
C PHE A 87 5.88 -9.89 -2.72
N MET A 88 6.15 -9.31 -1.55
CA MET A 88 5.83 -9.95 -0.27
C MET A 88 4.34 -10.26 -0.13
N SER A 89 3.45 -9.46 -0.74
CA SER A 89 2.01 -9.75 -0.75
C SER A 89 1.68 -11.04 -1.52
N PHE A 90 2.39 -11.29 -2.63
CA PHE A 90 2.26 -12.53 -3.40
C PHE A 90 2.85 -13.73 -2.68
N GLY A 91 3.99 -13.56 -1.99
CA GLY A 91 4.53 -14.60 -1.13
C GLY A 91 3.57 -14.99 0.00
N ALA A 92 2.92 -14.02 0.62
CA ALA A 92 2.01 -14.25 1.75
C ALA A 92 0.62 -14.76 1.33
N TYR A 93 0.06 -14.25 0.22
CA TYR A 93 -1.35 -14.47 -0.14
C TYR A 93 -1.58 -14.94 -1.58
N GLY A 94 -0.55 -14.95 -2.43
CA GLY A 94 -0.65 -15.34 -3.84
C GLY A 94 -0.80 -16.84 -4.08
N GLY A 95 -0.53 -17.67 -3.07
CA GLY A 95 -0.72 -19.12 -3.16
C GLY A 95 -2.19 -19.48 -3.34
N LYS A 96 -2.53 -20.24 -4.40
CA LYS A 96 -3.91 -20.66 -4.71
C LYS A 96 -4.62 -21.32 -3.52
N ALA A 97 -3.92 -22.16 -2.75
CA ALA A 97 -4.47 -22.82 -1.58
C ALA A 97 -4.85 -21.82 -0.47
N ILE A 98 -3.98 -20.84 -0.22
CA ILE A 98 -4.18 -19.79 0.79
C ILE A 98 -5.37 -18.91 0.39
N PHE A 99 -5.40 -18.46 -0.86
CA PHE A 99 -6.50 -17.64 -1.37
C PHE A 99 -7.84 -18.37 -1.26
N LEU A 100 -7.92 -19.62 -1.70
CA LEU A 100 -9.15 -20.42 -1.61
C LEU A 100 -9.58 -20.66 -0.16
N ASP A 101 -8.64 -20.87 0.75
CA ASP A 101 -8.95 -21.02 2.17
C ASP A 101 -9.55 -19.73 2.77
N ILE A 102 -8.98 -18.57 2.45
CA ILE A 102 -9.51 -17.26 2.85
C ILE A 102 -10.96 -17.09 2.38
N ILE A 103 -11.24 -17.36 1.10
CA ILE A 103 -12.59 -17.22 0.53
C ILE A 103 -13.57 -18.25 1.14
N ARG A 104 -13.11 -19.47 1.41
CA ARG A 104 -13.93 -20.49 2.09
C ARG A 104 -14.30 -20.06 3.50
N ARG A 105 -13.36 -19.52 4.28
CA ARG A 105 -13.63 -18.97 5.61
C ARG A 105 -14.61 -17.81 5.54
N PHE A 106 -14.43 -16.88 4.60
CA PHE A 106 -15.33 -15.76 4.38
C PHE A 106 -16.75 -16.21 4.01
N SER A 107 -16.89 -17.24 3.18
CA SER A 107 -18.18 -17.74 2.71
C SER A 107 -19.04 -18.37 3.81
N LYS A 108 -18.41 -18.83 4.90
CA LYS A 108 -19.08 -19.43 6.06
C LYS A 108 -19.61 -18.39 7.07
N LEU A 109 -19.24 -17.13 6.93
CA LEU A 109 -19.69 -16.06 7.82
C LEU A 109 -21.17 -15.72 7.56
N GLU A 110 -21.83 -15.12 8.55
CA GLU A 110 -23.15 -14.53 8.38
C GLU A 110 -23.10 -13.29 7.46
N GLU A 111 -24.22 -12.90 6.84
CA GLU A 111 -24.24 -11.77 5.89
C GLU A 111 -23.81 -10.44 6.53
N GLU A 112 -24.23 -10.17 7.77
CA GLU A 112 -23.81 -8.96 8.49
C GLU A 112 -22.29 -8.93 8.70
N GLU A 113 -21.70 -10.07 9.06
CA GLU A 113 -20.26 -10.20 9.25
C GLU A 113 -19.48 -10.07 7.92
N LYS A 114 -20.01 -10.64 6.83
CA LYS A 114 -19.42 -10.48 5.49
C LYS A 114 -19.35 -9.01 5.09
N HIS A 115 -20.43 -8.27 5.29
CA HIS A 115 -20.47 -6.83 5.03
C HIS A 115 -19.46 -6.06 5.89
N ALA A 116 -19.35 -6.39 7.18
CA ALA A 116 -18.39 -5.76 8.07
C ALA A 116 -16.94 -6.02 7.64
N VAL A 117 -16.60 -7.26 7.28
CA VAL A 117 -15.26 -7.64 6.79
C VAL A 117 -14.94 -6.94 5.47
N ALA A 118 -15.84 -6.97 4.49
CA ALA A 118 -15.65 -6.31 3.21
C ALA A 118 -15.47 -4.78 3.36
N LYS A 119 -16.30 -4.13 4.20
CA LYS A 119 -16.18 -2.70 4.49
C LYS A 119 -14.85 -2.36 5.18
N ARG A 120 -14.40 -3.21 6.11
CA ARG A 120 -13.11 -3.05 6.79
C ARG A 120 -11.94 -3.13 5.82
N GLY A 121 -11.97 -4.10 4.89
CA GLY A 121 -10.97 -4.26 3.84
C GLY A 121 -10.90 -3.07 2.90
N GLY A 122 -12.05 -2.66 2.35
CA GLY A 122 -12.14 -1.48 1.48
C GLY A 122 -11.65 -0.22 2.17
N ARG A 123 -12.08 0.03 3.41
CA ARG A 123 -11.64 1.20 4.19
C ARG A 123 -10.13 1.23 4.37
N TYR A 124 -9.49 0.10 4.67
CA TYR A 124 -8.04 0.05 4.79
C TYR A 124 -7.34 0.39 3.47
N PHE A 125 -7.75 -0.24 2.37
CA PHE A 125 -7.17 0.01 1.06
C PHE A 125 -7.28 1.49 0.63
N TYR A 126 -8.48 2.06 0.73
CA TYR A 126 -8.70 3.45 0.35
C TYR A 126 -8.02 4.45 1.29
N LEU A 127 -7.90 4.16 2.60
CA LEU A 127 -7.16 5.01 3.52
C LEU A 127 -5.65 5.00 3.22
N SER A 128 -5.07 3.85 2.88
CA SER A 128 -3.67 3.76 2.45
C SER A 128 -3.40 4.57 1.19
N LEU A 129 -4.30 4.53 0.21
CA LEU A 129 -4.17 5.33 -1.01
C LEU A 129 -4.34 6.83 -0.71
N LEU A 130 -5.35 7.18 0.08
CA LEU A 130 -5.64 8.57 0.44
C LEU A 130 -4.49 9.19 1.24
N SER A 131 -3.94 8.47 2.22
CA SER A 131 -2.80 8.96 3.01
C SER A 131 -1.58 9.23 2.14
N PHE A 132 -1.30 8.33 1.19
CA PHE A 132 -0.21 8.50 0.23
C PHE A 132 -0.41 9.77 -0.61
N LEU A 133 -1.60 9.94 -1.21
CA LEU A 133 -1.90 11.12 -2.03
C LEU A 133 -1.78 12.43 -1.25
N ILE A 134 -2.28 12.48 -0.02
CA ILE A 134 -2.19 13.65 0.85
C ILE A 134 -0.72 13.98 1.14
N VAL A 135 0.06 13.00 1.61
CA VAL A 135 1.46 13.22 1.98
C VAL A 135 2.30 13.59 0.76
N SER A 136 2.11 12.93 -0.39
CA SER A 136 2.78 13.31 -1.64
C SER A 136 2.43 14.74 -2.06
N GLY A 137 1.16 15.15 -1.93
CA GLY A 137 0.74 16.53 -2.19
C GLY A 137 1.46 17.53 -1.29
N VAL A 138 1.58 17.24 0.01
CA VAL A 138 2.32 18.08 0.97
C VAL A 138 3.80 18.16 0.60
N VAL A 139 4.45 17.04 0.30
CA VAL A 139 5.87 17.01 -0.10
C VAL A 139 6.10 17.88 -1.35
N VAL A 140 5.28 17.71 -2.39
CA VAL A 140 5.39 18.52 -3.62
C VAL A 140 5.16 20.00 -3.34
N TYR A 141 4.19 20.34 -2.49
CA TYR A 141 3.92 21.72 -2.12
C TYR A 141 5.13 22.36 -1.41
N LEU A 142 5.70 21.68 -0.41
CA LEU A 142 6.85 22.19 0.33
C LEU A 142 8.08 22.39 -0.57
N ILE A 143 8.37 21.42 -1.45
CA ILE A 143 9.53 21.50 -2.36
C ILE A 143 9.38 22.57 -3.44
N LYS A 144 8.15 22.94 -3.84
CA LYS A 144 7.95 23.88 -4.96
C LYS A 144 7.73 25.33 -4.50
N TYR A 145 7.08 25.53 -3.35
CA TYR A 145 6.59 26.83 -2.94
C TYR A 145 7.21 27.35 -1.64
N VAL A 146 7.89 26.50 -0.87
CA VAL A 146 8.51 26.90 0.41
C VAL A 146 10.04 26.89 0.31
N TYR A 147 10.61 25.84 -0.28
CA TYR A 147 12.05 25.66 -0.54
C TYR A 147 12.35 25.76 -2.03
#